data_AF-A0A2P5MUN4-F1
#
_entry.id   AF-A0A2P5MUN4-F1
#
_cell.length_a   1.000
_cell.length_b   1.000
_cell.length_c   1.000
_cell.angle_alpha   90.00
_cell.angle_beta   90.00
_cell.angle_gamma   90.00
#
_symmetry.space_group_name_H-M   'P 1'
#
loop_
_entity.id
_entity.type
_entity.pdbx_description
1 polymer ?
#
loop_
_entity_poly.entity_id
_entity_poly.type
_entity_poly.pdbx_seq_one_letter_code
_entity_poly.pdbx_strand_id
1 'polypeptide(L)'
;MMTMAHDFKTRPAMGRQTGFTLLELLTVISLIAVLAGVALLSYDGVQDESRDDITRFEMAQIREALLQFRRDSGTNHFPGQGQYDCEELADRAIANRPVNWPATIPAVSTSNKAAWVSWCSHPANFWMLFVDPLGDGWSADRKRGWHGPYLQRRDPSGDVDSGYTPDGAGRGNSGIPTSDLWQIKDAYDYAYLMFDLDDANASHPARLVSVGDNSRYDGGNTADCTAASGDLMLCLTR
;
A
#
# COMPACT_ATOMS: atom_id res chain seq x y z
N MET A 1 48.18 -92.15 0.14
CA MET A 1 46.74 -92.32 0.41
C MET A 1 46.30 -91.18 1.30
N MET A 2 45.75 -90.10 0.75
CA MET A 2 44.81 -89.20 1.45
C MET A 2 44.17 -88.28 0.41
N THR A 3 42.90 -88.55 0.14
CA THR A 3 41.96 -87.75 -0.64
C THR A 3 41.63 -86.45 0.10
N MET A 4 41.57 -85.32 -0.61
CA MET A 4 40.85 -84.13 -0.13
C MET A 4 39.80 -83.74 -1.17
N ALA A 5 38.57 -83.68 -0.69
CA ALA A 5 37.37 -83.35 -1.44
C ALA A 5 37.27 -81.83 -1.67
N HIS A 6 36.78 -81.45 -2.85
CA HIS A 6 36.43 -80.07 -3.17
C HIS A 6 35.01 -79.77 -2.68
N ASP A 7 34.88 -78.76 -1.82
CA ASP A 7 33.62 -78.22 -1.34
C ASP A 7 33.07 -77.20 -2.36
N PHE A 8 31.94 -77.52 -3.00
CA PHE A 8 31.34 -76.71 -4.05
C PHE A 8 30.33 -75.73 -3.44
N LYS A 9 30.79 -74.51 -3.16
CA LYS A 9 29.99 -73.42 -2.61
C LYS A 9 28.93 -72.97 -3.64
N THR A 10 27.67 -73.36 -3.42
CA THR A 10 26.51 -72.89 -4.20
C THR A 10 26.28 -71.39 -3.96
N ARG A 11 26.28 -70.61 -5.05
CA ARG A 11 25.99 -69.17 -5.02
C ARG A 11 24.47 -68.95 -4.91
N PRO A 12 24.00 -67.96 -4.13
CA PRO A 12 22.59 -67.64 -4.04
C PRO A 12 22.07 -67.11 -5.39
N ALA A 13 20.85 -67.52 -5.75
CA ALA A 13 20.18 -67.10 -6.96
C ALA A 13 19.93 -65.59 -6.95
N MET A 14 20.43 -64.89 -7.97
CA MET A 14 20.08 -63.50 -8.25
C MET A 14 18.57 -63.42 -8.51
N GLY A 15 17.84 -62.72 -7.64
CA GLY A 15 16.43 -62.41 -7.88
C GLY A 15 16.26 -61.70 -9.22
N ARG A 16 15.34 -62.18 -10.05
CA ARG A 16 14.99 -61.55 -11.32
C ARG A 16 14.54 -60.11 -11.06
N GLN A 17 15.32 -59.14 -11.54
CA GLN A 17 14.88 -57.75 -11.60
C GLN A 17 13.77 -57.68 -12.65
N THR A 18 12.53 -57.48 -12.19
CA THR A 18 11.40 -57.14 -13.04
C THR A 18 11.59 -55.70 -13.51
N GLY A 19 11.93 -55.52 -14.78
CA GLY A 19 12.01 -54.19 -15.40
C GLY A 19 10.60 -53.59 -15.57
N PHE A 20 10.51 -52.27 -15.44
CA PHE A 20 9.29 -51.51 -15.70
C PHE A 20 8.80 -51.72 -17.14
N THR A 21 7.49 -51.84 -17.31
CA THR A 21 6.90 -52.00 -18.64
C THR A 21 6.80 -50.64 -19.34
N LEU A 22 6.83 -50.62 -20.68
CA LEU A 22 6.59 -49.40 -21.47
C LEU A 22 5.24 -48.75 -21.13
N LEU A 23 4.23 -49.57 -20.84
CA LEU A 23 2.89 -49.11 -20.48
C LEU A 23 2.90 -48.35 -19.14
N GLU A 24 3.67 -48.83 -18.17
CA GLU A 24 3.81 -48.23 -16.85
C GLU A 24 4.53 -46.88 -16.90
N LEU A 25 5.54 -46.74 -17.76
CA LEU A 25 6.17 -45.44 -17.98
C LEU A 25 5.21 -44.46 -18.69
N LEU A 26 4.44 -44.94 -19.67
CA LEU A 26 3.50 -44.12 -20.44
C LEU A 26 2.35 -43.60 -19.56
N THR A 27 1.79 -44.44 -18.69
CA THR A 27 0.73 -44.02 -17.78
C THR A 27 1.23 -42.98 -16.78
N VAL A 28 2.46 -43.14 -16.24
CA VAL A 28 3.06 -42.18 -15.31
C VAL A 28 3.26 -40.81 -15.95
N ILE A 29 3.83 -40.73 -17.16
CA ILE A 29 3.99 -39.43 -17.84
C ILE A 29 2.64 -38.81 -18.19
N SER A 30 1.63 -39.61 -18.55
CA SER A 30 0.28 -39.11 -18.84
C SER A 30 -0.38 -38.56 -17.57
N LEU A 31 -0.19 -39.22 -16.43
CA LEU A 31 -0.70 -38.77 -15.14
C LEU A 31 -0.01 -37.48 -14.70
N ILE A 32 1.32 -37.39 -14.84
CA ILE A 32 2.08 -36.17 -14.51
C ILE A 32 1.65 -35.01 -15.42
N ALA A 33 1.42 -35.24 -16.72
CA ALA A 33 0.97 -34.21 -17.65
C ALA A 33 -0.40 -33.63 -17.28
N VAL A 34 -1.35 -34.49 -16.88
CA VAL A 34 -2.68 -34.05 -16.42
C VAL A 34 -2.57 -33.29 -15.10
N LEU A 35 -1.80 -33.80 -14.13
CA LEU A 35 -1.61 -33.13 -12.83
C LEU A 35 -0.93 -31.77 -12.98
N ALA A 36 0.09 -31.66 -13.85
CA ALA A 36 0.77 -30.41 -14.14
C ALA A 36 -0.18 -29.37 -14.78
N GLY A 37 -1.05 -29.81 -15.70
CA GLY A 37 -2.05 -28.95 -16.32
C GLY A 37 -3.05 -28.37 -15.30
N VAL A 38 -3.54 -29.19 -14.37
CA VAL A 38 -4.45 -28.75 -13.30
C VAL A 38 -3.75 -27.83 -12.30
N ALA A 39 -2.50 -28.12 -11.94
CA ALA A 39 -1.73 -27.32 -10.98
C ALA A 39 -1.51 -25.88 -11.45
N LEU A 40 -1.31 -25.65 -12.75
CA LEU A 40 -1.14 -24.29 -13.29
C LEU A 40 -2.41 -23.45 -13.15
N LEU A 41 -3.59 -24.04 -13.39
CA LEU A 41 -4.88 -23.33 -13.29
C LEU A 41 -5.25 -22.99 -11.83
N SER A 42 -4.70 -23.70 -10.83
CA SER A 42 -5.00 -23.45 -9.42
C SER A 42 -4.08 -22.43 -8.75
N TYR A 43 -2.99 -22.01 -9.41
CA TYR A 43 -1.98 -21.14 -8.81
C TYR A 43 -2.30 -19.64 -8.94
N ASP A 44 -3.10 -19.26 -9.94
CA ASP A 44 -3.41 -17.85 -10.20
C ASP A 44 -4.32 -17.22 -9.13
N GLY A 45 -5.33 -17.93 -8.62
CA GLY A 45 -6.31 -17.34 -7.69
C GLY A 45 -5.84 -17.11 -6.23
N VAL A 46 -4.84 -17.85 -5.75
CA VAL A 46 -4.37 -17.77 -4.33
C VAL A 46 -3.52 -16.51 -4.09
N GLN A 47 -2.84 -16.03 -5.13
CA GLN A 47 -1.99 -14.84 -5.03
C GLN A 47 -2.83 -13.58 -4.86
N ASP A 48 -3.93 -13.45 -5.59
CA ASP A 48 -4.77 -12.24 -5.53
C ASP A 48 -5.45 -12.07 -4.16
N GLU A 49 -5.97 -13.15 -3.56
CA GLU A 49 -6.57 -13.10 -2.22
C GLU A 49 -5.53 -12.69 -1.14
N SER A 50 -4.32 -13.22 -1.24
CA SER A 50 -3.23 -12.87 -0.31
C SER A 50 -2.85 -11.38 -0.42
N ARG A 51 -2.90 -10.82 -1.63
CA ARG A 51 -2.60 -9.39 -1.89
C ARG A 51 -3.66 -8.47 -1.34
N ASP A 52 -4.93 -8.84 -1.52
CA ASP A 52 -6.06 -8.11 -0.94
C ASP A 52 -5.98 -8.07 0.59
N ASP A 53 -5.64 -9.20 1.22
CA ASP A 53 -5.52 -9.28 2.67
C ASP A 53 -4.35 -8.44 3.22
N ILE A 54 -3.21 -8.43 2.53
CA ILE A 54 -2.10 -7.53 2.84
C ILE A 54 -2.55 -6.07 2.72
N THR A 55 -3.20 -5.72 1.62
CA THR A 55 -3.67 -4.35 1.35
C THR A 55 -4.66 -3.89 2.43
N ARG A 56 -5.61 -4.74 2.82
CA ARG A 56 -6.58 -4.44 3.89
C ARG A 56 -5.89 -4.20 5.23
N PHE A 57 -4.87 -4.99 5.53
CA PHE A 57 -4.08 -4.82 6.76
C PHE A 57 -3.31 -3.49 6.75
N GLU A 58 -2.65 -3.15 5.63
CA GLU A 58 -1.94 -1.89 5.46
C GLU A 58 -2.90 -0.68 5.55
N MET A 59 -4.06 -0.75 4.89
CA MET A 59 -5.11 0.27 4.99
C MET A 59 -5.61 0.45 6.42
N ALA A 60 -5.77 -0.64 7.18
CA ALA A 60 -6.17 -0.56 8.59
C ALA A 60 -5.12 0.18 9.43
N GLN A 61 -3.82 -0.04 9.19
CA GLN A 61 -2.75 0.69 9.87
C GLN A 61 -2.78 2.19 9.54
N ILE A 62 -2.94 2.54 8.26
CA ILE A 62 -3.02 3.94 7.81
C ILE A 62 -4.25 4.61 8.43
N ARG A 63 -5.39 3.92 8.47
CA ARG A 63 -6.61 4.41 9.13
C ARG A 63 -6.39 4.68 10.61
N GLU A 64 -5.76 3.76 11.34
CA GLU A 64 -5.48 3.98 12.77
C GLU A 64 -4.57 5.20 12.99
N ALA A 65 -3.56 5.39 12.14
CA ALA A 65 -2.71 6.58 12.17
C ALA A 65 -3.49 7.87 11.92
N LEU A 66 -4.38 7.89 10.92
CA LEU A 66 -5.25 9.04 10.62
C LEU A 66 -6.22 9.34 11.76
N LEU A 67 -6.81 8.31 12.36
CA LEU A 67 -7.70 8.49 13.51
C LEU A 67 -6.94 8.94 14.76
N GLN A 68 -5.70 8.49 14.95
CA GLN A 68 -4.84 8.96 16.03
C GLN A 68 -4.46 10.43 15.83
N PHE A 69 -4.01 10.82 14.62
CA PHE A 69 -3.78 12.21 14.24
C PHE A 69 -5.00 13.08 14.56
N ARG A 70 -6.18 12.61 14.14
CA ARG A 70 -7.45 13.31 14.37
C ARG A 70 -7.73 13.52 15.86
N ARG A 71 -7.52 12.50 16.69
CA ARG A 71 -7.71 12.58 18.15
C ARG A 71 -6.71 13.54 18.80
N ASP A 72 -5.46 13.50 18.36
CA ASP A 72 -4.37 14.28 18.95
C ASP A 72 -4.45 15.76 18.57
N SER A 73 -4.97 16.09 17.39
CA SER A 73 -5.20 17.47 16.94
C SER A 73 -6.00 18.33 17.91
N GLY A 74 -6.90 17.71 18.70
CA GLY A 74 -7.80 18.38 19.63
C GLY A 74 -9.00 19.08 19.00
N THR A 75 -8.98 19.25 17.68
CA THR A 75 -10.08 19.84 16.90
C THR A 75 -10.83 18.79 16.05
N ASN A 76 -10.44 17.51 16.16
CA ASN A 76 -10.97 16.41 15.35
C ASN A 76 -10.81 16.63 13.84
N HIS A 77 -9.70 17.25 13.43
CA HIS A 77 -9.37 17.49 12.03
C HIS A 77 -8.45 16.41 11.49
N PHE A 78 -8.74 15.91 10.29
CA PHE A 78 -7.78 15.13 9.51
C PHE A 78 -6.68 16.04 8.90
N PRO A 79 -5.63 15.47 8.27
CA PRO A 79 -4.74 16.24 7.41
C PRO A 79 -5.53 17.06 6.38
N GLY A 80 -5.10 18.30 6.13
CA GLY A 80 -5.75 19.20 5.17
C GLY A 80 -6.95 19.98 5.72
N GLN A 81 -7.38 19.73 6.98
CA GLN A 81 -8.59 20.37 7.53
C GLN A 81 -8.31 21.36 8.64
N GLY A 82 -9.15 22.40 8.73
CA GLY A 82 -9.17 23.36 9.82
C GLY A 82 -7.78 23.94 10.08
N GLN A 83 -7.22 23.75 11.29
CA GLN A 83 -5.86 24.23 11.60
C GLN A 83 -4.74 23.59 10.74
N TYR A 84 -5.03 22.50 10.03
CA TYR A 84 -4.15 21.84 9.08
C TYR A 84 -4.53 22.11 7.62
N ASP A 85 -5.40 23.09 7.39
CA ASP A 85 -5.76 23.56 6.06
C ASP A 85 -4.51 24.01 5.29
N CYS A 86 -4.40 23.56 4.04
CA CYS A 86 -3.20 23.79 3.24
C CYS A 86 -3.01 25.25 2.84
N GLU A 87 -4.08 26.03 2.67
CA GLU A 87 -3.97 27.47 2.40
C GLU A 87 -3.46 28.22 3.63
N GLU A 88 -4.01 27.91 4.81
CA GLU A 88 -3.58 28.51 6.08
C GLU A 88 -2.14 28.12 6.43
N LEU A 89 -1.77 26.85 6.27
CA LEU A 89 -0.40 26.37 6.49
C LEU A 89 0.60 27.06 5.56
N ALA A 90 0.23 27.27 4.30
CA ALA A 90 1.08 27.98 3.34
C ALA A 90 1.32 29.43 3.79
N ASP A 91 0.27 30.16 4.22
CA ASP A 91 0.42 31.53 4.71
C ASP A 91 1.29 31.60 5.98
N ARG A 92 1.11 30.67 6.92
CA ARG A 92 1.96 30.58 8.12
C ARG A 92 3.42 30.35 7.75
N ALA A 93 3.68 29.42 6.82
CA ALA A 93 5.03 29.05 6.42
C ALA A 93 5.73 30.14 5.58
N ILE A 94 4.98 30.98 4.85
CA ILE A 94 5.52 32.20 4.20
C ILE A 94 6.01 33.20 5.25
N ALA A 95 5.25 33.37 6.34
CA ALA A 95 5.64 34.27 7.43
C ALA A 95 6.81 33.70 8.25
N ASN A 96 6.74 32.42 8.61
CA ASN A 96 7.79 31.71 9.34
C ASN A 96 7.65 30.20 9.13
N ARG A 97 8.53 29.62 8.30
CA ARG A 97 8.56 28.16 8.08
C ARG A 97 8.88 27.44 9.40
N PRO A 98 8.10 26.42 9.81
CA PRO A 98 8.42 25.63 10.99
C PRO A 98 9.82 25.02 10.90
N VAL A 99 10.59 25.14 11.99
CA VAL A 99 12.01 24.73 12.04
C VAL A 99 12.22 23.22 11.88
N ASN A 100 11.19 22.43 12.12
CA ASN A 100 11.19 20.97 12.04
C ASN A 100 10.79 20.44 10.65
N TRP A 101 10.46 21.31 9.69
CA TRP A 101 10.19 20.87 8.31
C TRP A 101 11.50 20.54 7.58
N PRO A 102 11.70 19.28 7.15
CA PRO A 102 12.91 18.92 6.42
C PRO A 102 12.96 19.61 5.05
N ALA A 103 14.16 19.71 4.46
CA ALA A 103 14.38 20.35 3.17
C ALA A 103 13.63 19.68 2.00
N THR A 104 13.22 18.42 2.19
CA THR A 104 12.42 17.63 1.25
C THR A 104 10.94 18.05 1.19
N ILE A 105 10.46 18.89 2.10
CA ILE A 105 9.14 19.54 1.98
C ILE A 105 9.33 20.77 1.07
N PRO A 106 8.57 20.90 -0.03
CA PRO A 106 8.72 22.02 -0.96
C PRO A 106 8.74 23.38 -0.25
N ALA A 107 9.60 24.27 -0.72
CA ALA A 107 9.65 25.64 -0.23
C ALA A 107 8.36 26.37 -0.62
N VAL A 108 7.82 27.18 0.27
CA VAL A 108 6.62 27.97 0.04
C VAL A 108 6.96 29.45 0.09
N SER A 109 6.42 30.21 -0.85
CA SER A 109 6.59 31.64 -1.04
C SER A 109 5.31 32.22 -1.61
N THR A 110 5.19 33.55 -1.59
CA THR A 110 4.04 34.25 -2.19
C THR A 110 3.87 33.94 -3.68
N SER A 111 4.95 33.65 -4.40
CA SER A 111 4.91 33.39 -5.84
C SER A 111 4.54 31.94 -6.21
N ASN A 112 4.70 30.98 -5.29
CA ASN A 112 4.41 29.56 -5.56
C ASN A 112 3.33 28.97 -4.64
N LYS A 113 2.66 29.81 -3.82
CA LYS A 113 1.63 29.39 -2.86
C LYS A 113 0.64 28.39 -3.46
N ALA A 114 0.05 28.71 -4.60
CA ALA A 114 -0.94 27.85 -5.26
C ALA A 114 -0.40 26.45 -5.60
N ALA A 115 0.85 26.35 -6.06
CA ALA A 115 1.49 25.07 -6.35
C ALA A 115 1.77 24.27 -5.08
N TRP A 116 2.18 24.95 -4.00
CA TRP A 116 2.38 24.32 -2.70
C TRP A 116 1.07 23.81 -2.11
N VAL A 117 -0.01 24.59 -2.19
CA VAL A 117 -1.35 24.18 -1.74
C VAL A 117 -1.80 22.95 -2.52
N SER A 118 -1.65 22.94 -3.85
CA SER A 118 -1.94 21.77 -4.68
C SER A 118 -1.12 20.53 -4.30
N TRP A 119 0.13 20.71 -3.87
CA TRP A 119 0.96 19.61 -3.36
C TRP A 119 0.46 19.13 -1.99
N CYS A 120 0.16 20.04 -1.08
CA CYS A 120 -0.28 19.75 0.28
C CYS A 120 -1.64 19.05 0.32
N SER A 121 -2.61 19.48 -0.50
CA SER A 121 -3.97 18.95 -0.55
C SER A 121 -4.12 17.75 -1.49
N HIS A 122 -3.02 17.27 -2.08
CA HIS A 122 -3.06 16.15 -3.00
C HIS A 122 -3.53 14.86 -2.27
N PRO A 123 -4.51 14.10 -2.81
CA PRO A 123 -5.06 12.90 -2.16
C PRO A 123 -4.00 11.86 -1.75
N ALA A 124 -2.92 11.75 -2.52
CA ALA A 124 -1.81 10.84 -2.26
C ALA A 124 -0.76 11.37 -1.26
N ASN A 125 -0.90 12.58 -0.70
CA ASN A 125 0.13 13.18 0.13
C ASN A 125 -0.14 12.97 1.63
N PHE A 126 0.64 12.09 2.27
CA PHE A 126 0.50 11.75 3.68
C PHE A 126 1.52 12.49 4.58
N TRP A 127 2.19 13.53 4.08
CA TRP A 127 3.31 14.18 4.77
C TRP A 127 3.02 14.60 6.23
N MET A 128 1.79 15.03 6.54
CA MET A 128 1.40 15.43 7.90
C MET A 128 1.37 14.28 8.92
N LEU A 129 1.34 13.03 8.45
CA LEU A 129 1.49 11.86 9.34
C LEU A 129 2.95 11.64 9.77
N PHE A 130 3.91 12.25 9.06
CA PHE A 130 5.34 12.04 9.26
C PHE A 130 6.05 13.27 9.82
N VAL A 131 5.56 14.47 9.51
CA VAL A 131 6.13 15.75 9.95
C VAL A 131 5.05 16.58 10.63
N ASP A 132 5.41 17.27 11.70
CA ASP A 132 4.52 18.23 12.37
C ASP A 132 4.28 19.45 11.47
N PRO A 133 3.05 19.66 10.98
CA PRO A 133 2.75 20.75 10.06
C PRO A 133 2.76 22.12 10.74
N LEU A 134 2.50 22.21 12.05
CA LEU A 134 2.39 23.48 12.76
C LEU A 134 3.70 23.90 13.43
N GLY A 135 4.55 22.93 13.77
CA GLY A 135 5.80 23.16 14.50
C GLY A 135 5.64 23.31 16.01
N ASP A 136 4.41 23.23 16.51
CA ASP A 136 4.07 23.43 17.92
C ASP A 136 4.23 22.15 18.75
N GLY A 137 4.37 20.99 18.10
CA GLY A 137 4.55 19.69 18.73
C GLY A 137 3.37 19.25 19.62
N TRP A 138 3.67 18.31 20.52
CA TRP A 138 2.71 17.77 21.48
C TRP A 138 2.71 18.55 22.79
N SER A 139 1.54 18.97 23.24
CA SER A 139 1.34 19.54 24.57
C SER A 139 0.86 18.47 25.56
N ALA A 140 1.74 18.07 26.48
CA ALA A 140 1.42 17.08 27.52
C ALA A 140 0.27 17.54 28.45
N ASP A 141 0.20 18.84 28.75
CA ASP A 141 -0.81 19.41 29.66
C ASP A 141 -2.21 19.37 29.04
N ARG A 142 -2.32 19.74 27.76
CA ARG A 142 -3.59 19.75 27.04
C ARG A 142 -3.95 18.37 26.48
N LYS A 143 -2.97 17.46 26.43
CA LYS A 143 -3.02 16.19 25.69
C LYS A 143 -3.46 16.40 24.25
N ARG A 144 -3.02 17.51 23.65
CA ARG A 144 -3.34 17.97 22.28
C ARG A 144 -2.07 18.37 21.54
N GLY A 145 -2.14 18.36 20.22
CA GLY A 145 -1.07 18.77 19.32
C GLY A 145 -0.63 17.61 18.43
N TRP A 146 0.48 17.80 17.73
CA TRP A 146 1.03 16.75 16.89
C TRP A 146 1.89 15.80 17.73
N HIS A 147 1.49 14.53 17.82
CA HIS A 147 2.17 13.48 18.61
C HIS A 147 2.75 12.37 17.72
N GLY A 148 3.10 12.73 16.48
CA GLY A 148 3.69 11.82 15.52
C GLY A 148 5.21 11.60 15.73
N PRO A 149 5.88 10.97 14.75
CA PRO A 149 5.29 10.47 13.50
C PRO A 149 4.31 9.32 13.77
N TYR A 150 3.16 9.33 13.11
CA TYR A 150 2.10 8.33 13.30
C TYR A 150 2.37 7.05 12.50
N LEU A 151 3.22 7.15 11.48
CA LEU A 151 3.71 6.03 10.67
C LEU A 151 5.21 6.19 10.44
N GLN A 152 5.90 5.08 10.18
CA GLN A 152 7.29 5.11 9.75
C GLN A 152 7.36 5.18 8.23
N ARG A 153 8.23 6.05 7.69
CA ARG A 153 8.47 6.07 6.23
C ARG A 153 9.30 4.87 5.84
N ARG A 154 8.79 4.08 4.89
CA ARG A 154 9.54 3.02 4.22
C ARG A 154 10.63 3.59 3.32
N ASP A 155 10.31 4.65 2.56
CA ASP A 155 11.20 5.25 1.56
C ASP A 155 11.46 6.75 1.84
N PRO A 156 12.67 7.13 2.28
CA PRO A 156 13.07 8.51 2.60
C PRO A 156 13.18 9.45 1.39
N SER A 157 13.21 8.91 0.18
CA SER A 157 13.42 9.68 -1.06
C SER A 157 12.17 10.42 -1.56
N GLY A 158 10.98 10.02 -1.09
CA GLY A 158 9.73 10.45 -1.72
C GLY A 158 9.56 9.73 -3.05
N ASP A 159 8.39 9.18 -3.31
CA ASP A 159 8.17 8.52 -4.57
C ASP A 159 7.87 9.57 -5.65
N VAL A 160 8.75 9.62 -6.64
CA VAL A 160 8.59 10.43 -7.84
C VAL A 160 7.50 9.79 -8.68
N ASP A 161 6.27 10.25 -8.46
CA ASP A 161 5.09 10.21 -9.32
C ASP A 161 4.75 8.92 -10.09
N SER A 162 3.48 8.53 -10.00
CA SER A 162 2.86 7.62 -10.96
C SER A 162 1.53 8.15 -11.50
N GLY A 163 1.38 9.47 -11.69
CA GLY A 163 0.45 10.09 -12.64
C GLY A 163 -1.00 10.29 -12.16
N TYR A 164 -1.24 10.47 -10.86
CA TYR A 164 -2.57 10.79 -10.34
C TYR A 164 -2.84 12.29 -10.46
N THR A 165 -3.98 12.67 -11.05
CA THR A 165 -4.44 14.06 -11.01
C THR A 165 -5.04 14.39 -9.63
N PRO A 166 -5.19 15.68 -9.23
CA PRO A 166 -5.70 16.07 -7.92
C PRO A 166 -7.11 15.55 -7.57
N ASP A 167 -7.89 15.12 -8.57
CA ASP A 167 -9.19 14.46 -8.44
C ASP A 167 -9.09 12.94 -8.24
N GLY A 168 -7.88 12.38 -8.16
CA GLY A 168 -7.65 10.95 -8.03
C GLY A 168 -7.79 10.15 -9.33
N ALA A 169 -8.30 10.75 -10.42
CA ALA A 169 -8.41 10.07 -11.70
C ALA A 169 -7.00 9.66 -12.14
N GLY A 170 -6.76 8.34 -12.24
CA GLY A 170 -5.40 7.83 -12.37
C GLY A 170 -4.71 8.16 -13.68
N ARG A 171 -3.55 7.51 -13.87
CA ARG A 171 -2.62 7.72 -15.00
C ARG A 171 -3.30 8.07 -16.32
N GLY A 172 -3.07 9.30 -16.80
CA GLY A 172 -3.35 9.70 -18.19
C GLY A 172 -4.37 10.82 -18.40
N ASN A 173 -4.89 11.47 -17.34
CA ASN A 173 -5.58 12.74 -17.50
C ASN A 173 -4.57 13.91 -17.54
N SER A 174 -4.84 14.88 -18.41
CA SER A 174 -4.00 16.03 -18.76
C SER A 174 -3.79 17.04 -17.62
N GLY A 175 -3.20 16.61 -16.50
CA GLY A 175 -2.72 17.47 -15.42
C GLY A 175 -1.20 17.47 -15.37
N ILE A 176 -0.61 18.58 -14.91
CA ILE A 176 0.82 18.62 -14.58
C ILE A 176 0.99 17.74 -13.33
N PRO A 177 1.76 16.64 -13.39
CA PRO A 177 1.95 15.79 -12.22
C PRO A 177 2.64 16.57 -11.11
N THR A 178 2.13 16.43 -9.88
CA THR A 178 2.75 17.01 -8.70
C THR A 178 3.92 16.13 -8.29
N SER A 179 5.15 16.65 -8.31
CA SER A 179 6.33 15.91 -7.88
C SER A 179 6.47 15.88 -6.35
N ASP A 180 7.33 15.00 -5.85
CA ASP A 180 7.79 14.96 -4.45
C ASP A 180 6.68 14.74 -3.41
N LEU A 181 5.68 13.95 -3.78
CA LEU A 181 4.59 13.55 -2.88
C LEU A 181 5.11 12.53 -1.85
N TRP A 182 4.70 12.71 -0.60
CA TRP A 182 5.02 11.75 0.47
C TRP A 182 3.93 10.69 0.51
N GLN A 183 3.95 9.85 -0.52
CA GLN A 183 2.99 8.79 -0.71
C GLN A 183 3.24 7.63 0.28
N ILE A 184 2.18 6.88 0.54
CA ILE A 184 2.27 5.53 1.09
C ILE A 184 1.84 4.61 -0.04
N LYS A 185 2.64 3.57 -0.27
CA LYS A 185 2.38 2.58 -1.31
C LYS A 185 2.31 1.19 -0.71
N ASP A 186 1.55 0.33 -1.37
CA ASP A 186 1.48 -1.09 -1.06
C ASP A 186 2.78 -1.83 -1.43
N ALA A 187 2.83 -3.13 -1.20
CA ALA A 187 3.98 -3.97 -1.56
C ALA A 187 4.29 -4.03 -3.07
N TYR A 188 3.38 -3.56 -3.94
CA TYR A 188 3.44 -3.61 -5.40
C TYR A 188 3.63 -2.23 -6.05
N ASP A 189 3.94 -1.20 -5.25
CA ASP A 189 4.17 0.17 -5.69
C ASP A 189 2.91 0.94 -6.11
N TYR A 190 1.73 0.51 -5.66
CA TYR A 190 0.47 1.23 -5.86
C TYR A 190 0.16 2.15 -4.68
N ALA A 191 -0.19 3.41 -4.97
CA ALA A 191 -0.41 4.43 -3.94
C ALA A 191 -1.77 4.31 -3.27
N TYR A 192 -1.82 4.61 -1.98
CA TYR A 192 -3.06 4.89 -1.27
C TYR A 192 -3.50 6.34 -1.48
N LEU A 193 -4.80 6.59 -1.48
CA LEU A 193 -5.40 7.91 -1.66
C LEU A 193 -6.37 8.23 -0.51
N MET A 194 -6.35 9.47 -0.04
CA MET A 194 -7.30 10.02 0.92
C MET A 194 -8.27 10.96 0.22
N PHE A 195 -9.57 10.74 0.39
CA PHE A 195 -10.62 11.58 -0.20
C PHE A 195 -11.64 12.06 0.82
N ASP A 196 -12.32 13.14 0.44
CA ASP A 196 -13.48 13.70 1.13
C ASP A 196 -13.23 13.91 2.62
N LEU A 197 -12.00 14.31 2.94
CA LEU A 197 -11.65 14.68 4.29
C LEU A 197 -12.53 15.90 4.66
N ASP A 198 -12.41 17.00 3.92
CA ASP A 198 -13.05 18.28 4.21
C ASP A 198 -14.51 18.43 3.76
N ASP A 199 -15.23 17.34 3.49
CA ASP A 199 -16.63 17.45 3.05
C ASP A 199 -17.53 17.93 4.20
N ALA A 200 -17.64 19.26 4.32
CA ALA A 200 -18.47 19.96 5.31
C ALA A 200 -19.96 19.66 5.16
N ASN A 201 -20.39 19.17 3.99
CA ASN A 201 -21.77 18.78 3.73
C ASN A 201 -22.04 17.30 4.06
N ALA A 202 -21.00 16.54 4.47
CA ALA A 202 -21.07 15.11 4.73
C ALA A 202 -21.73 14.30 3.60
N SER A 203 -21.61 14.78 2.35
CA SER A 203 -22.20 14.08 1.19
C SER A 203 -21.46 12.79 0.92
N HIS A 204 -20.17 12.75 1.30
CA HIS A 204 -19.33 11.56 1.28
C HIS A 204 -18.58 11.40 2.61
N PRO A 205 -18.47 10.19 3.15
CA PRO A 205 -17.61 9.92 4.29
C PRO A 205 -16.13 10.02 3.90
N ALA A 206 -15.32 10.56 4.80
CA ALA A 206 -13.85 10.56 4.69
C ALA A 206 -13.36 9.12 4.47
N ARG A 207 -12.62 8.89 3.38
CA ARG A 207 -12.25 7.53 2.95
C ARG A 207 -10.78 7.40 2.57
N LEU A 208 -10.25 6.20 2.82
CA LEU A 208 -8.96 5.73 2.33
C LEU A 208 -9.20 4.73 1.20
N VAL A 209 -8.45 4.87 0.12
CA VAL A 209 -8.59 4.05 -1.08
C VAL A 209 -7.25 3.43 -1.45
N SER A 210 -7.25 2.13 -1.78
CA SER A 210 -6.21 1.49 -2.58
C SER A 210 -6.69 1.42 -4.02
N VAL A 211 -5.89 1.95 -4.95
CA VAL A 211 -6.18 2.00 -6.40
C VAL A 211 -5.89 0.69 -7.14
N GLY A 212 -5.45 -0.35 -6.42
CA GLY A 212 -5.16 -1.67 -6.99
C GLY A 212 -4.22 -1.65 -8.20
N ASP A 213 -4.30 -2.73 -8.99
CA ASP A 213 -3.33 -3.03 -10.05
C ASP A 213 -3.40 -2.12 -11.27
N ASN A 214 -4.53 -1.45 -11.46
CA ASN A 214 -4.76 -0.60 -12.62
C ASN A 214 -4.18 0.81 -12.44
N SER A 215 -3.65 1.14 -11.24
CA SER A 215 -3.15 2.47 -10.87
C SER A 215 -4.15 3.60 -11.19
N ARG A 216 -5.45 3.30 -11.12
CA ARG A 216 -6.53 4.19 -11.50
C ARG A 216 -7.67 4.07 -10.51
N TYR A 217 -7.92 5.16 -9.80
CA TYR A 217 -9.13 5.28 -9.02
C TYR A 217 -10.34 5.20 -9.96
N ASP A 218 -11.09 4.12 -9.87
CA ASP A 218 -12.31 3.88 -10.66
C ASP A 218 -13.59 4.22 -9.85
N GLY A 219 -13.42 4.50 -8.55
CA GLY A 219 -14.45 4.91 -7.61
C GLY A 219 -14.99 6.33 -7.82
N GLY A 220 -15.83 6.55 -8.84
CA GLY A 220 -16.60 7.79 -8.93
C GLY A 220 -17.56 7.98 -7.74
N ASN A 221 -17.41 9.06 -6.96
CA ASN A 221 -18.41 9.65 -6.06
C ASN A 221 -19.26 8.63 -5.24
N THR A 222 -18.62 7.65 -4.58
CA THR A 222 -19.34 6.63 -3.81
C THR A 222 -19.69 7.16 -2.42
N ALA A 223 -20.95 7.55 -2.25
CA ALA A 223 -21.51 8.03 -0.97
C ALA A 223 -21.38 7.01 0.18
N ASP A 224 -21.12 5.73 -0.10
CA ASP A 224 -21.20 4.63 0.88
C ASP A 224 -19.85 3.92 1.17
N CYS A 225 -18.69 4.49 0.80
CA CYS A 225 -17.38 3.80 0.87
C CYS A 225 -17.41 2.38 0.25
N THR A 226 -18.22 2.16 -0.77
CA THR A 226 -18.35 0.87 -1.42
C THR A 226 -17.27 0.72 -2.48
N ALA A 227 -16.50 -0.37 -2.41
CA ALA A 227 -15.47 -0.71 -3.38
C ALA A 227 -16.05 -0.79 -4.82
N ALA A 228 -15.37 -0.16 -5.77
CA ALA A 228 -15.58 -0.35 -7.20
C ALA A 228 -14.58 -1.42 -7.72
N SER A 229 -14.64 -1.77 -9.00
CA SER A 229 -14.01 -2.97 -9.54
C SER A 229 -12.48 -2.95 -9.54
N GLY A 230 -11.87 -3.48 -8.49
CA GLY A 230 -10.41 -3.62 -8.36
C GLY A 230 -9.79 -2.65 -7.34
N ASP A 231 -10.56 -1.67 -6.87
CA ASP A 231 -10.18 -0.76 -5.80
C ASP A 231 -10.65 -1.29 -4.43
N LEU A 232 -9.85 -1.09 -3.39
CA LEU A 232 -10.27 -1.33 -2.01
C LEU A 232 -10.55 0.00 -1.32
N MET A 233 -11.71 0.13 -0.69
CA MET A 233 -12.11 1.35 0.04
C MET A 233 -12.35 1.07 1.52
N LEU A 234 -11.99 2.05 2.36
CA LEU A 234 -12.18 2.00 3.80
C LEU A 234 -12.64 3.37 4.34
N CYS A 235 -13.81 3.42 4.97
CA CYS A 235 -14.25 4.63 5.66
C CYS A 235 -13.35 4.93 6.87
N LEU A 236 -12.95 6.18 7.02
CA LEU A 236 -12.29 6.69 8.23
C LEU A 236 -13.33 6.98 9.30
N THR A 237 -14.44 7.63 8.92
CA THR A 237 -15.57 7.95 9.79
C THR A 237 -16.77 7.07 9.45
N ARG A 238 -17.40 6.47 10.46
CA ARG A 238 -18.70 5.84 10.31
C ARG A 238 -19.80 6.88 10.39
#